data_AF-A0A1B7W3R5-F1
#
_entry.id   AF-A0A1B7W3R5-F1
#
_cell.length_a   1.000
_cell.length_b   1.000
_cell.length_c   1.000
_cell.angle_alpha   90.00
_cell.angle_beta   90.00
_cell.angle_gamma   90.00
#
_symmetry.space_group_name_H-M   'P 1'
#
loop_
_entity.id
_entity.type
_entity.pdbx_description
1 polymer ?
#
loop_
_entity_poly.entity_id
_entity_poly.type
_entity_poly.pdbx_seq_one_letter_code
_entity_poly.pdbx_strand_id
1 'polypeptide(L)'
;TGKYDVTELLGFDNQGKTAFYMGATNNGLDRQFFAVEISSGKTKQLTNSPGVHAVNVSANGQYFIDTYSSSTLPRKTVLMDVKGNELAVLLNATNPLADYKLCGMQMGTVLADDNTTPLNYRMFYPPQFDSTKKYPVVVYMYGGPHAQMVTNTWLGGADMWLYYMAQQGYVVYTIDNRGSGNRGLDFEQATFRNLGTVERADQLKGVAFLKKQKYID
;
A
#
# COMPACT_ATOMS: atom_id res chain seq x y z
N THR A 1 7.70 21.02 -0.42
CA THR A 1 6.48 20.28 0.00
C THR A 1 6.23 19.16 -0.98
N GLY A 2 5.79 17.99 -0.51
CA GLY A 2 5.43 16.86 -1.37
C GLY A 2 3.92 16.70 -1.49
N LYS A 3 3.45 16.05 -2.55
CA LYS A 3 2.04 15.64 -2.72
C LYS A 3 1.81 14.28 -2.06
N TYR A 4 1.88 14.23 -0.73
CA TYR A 4 1.61 13.03 0.04
C TYR A 4 1.00 13.38 1.40
N ASP A 5 0.22 12.46 1.95
CA ASP A 5 -0.41 12.62 3.25
C ASP A 5 0.60 12.36 4.37
N VAL A 6 0.59 13.21 5.40
CA VAL A 6 1.20 12.89 6.69
C VAL A 6 0.21 12.01 7.43
N THR A 7 0.65 10.81 7.80
CA THR A 7 -0.18 9.76 8.40
C THR A 7 0.01 9.65 9.91
N GLU A 8 1.16 10.06 10.43
CA GLU A 8 1.47 10.02 11.85
C GLU A 8 2.59 11.01 12.19
N LEU A 9 2.47 11.72 13.32
CA LEU A 9 3.57 12.49 13.91
C LEU A 9 4.22 11.64 15.00
N LEU A 10 5.52 11.36 14.85
CA LEU A 10 6.29 10.49 15.75
C LEU A 10 7.03 11.25 16.85
N GLY A 11 7.04 12.58 16.79
CA GLY A 11 7.63 13.45 17.80
C GLY A 11 8.69 14.39 17.23
N PHE A 12 9.61 14.81 18.10
CA PHE A 12 10.61 15.83 17.81
C PHE A 12 12.00 15.40 18.26
N ASP A 13 13.03 16.04 17.72
CA ASP A 13 14.36 15.98 18.33
C ASP A 13 14.39 16.68 19.70
N ASN A 14 15.44 16.44 20.47
CA ASN A 14 15.61 17.03 21.81
C ASN A 14 15.63 18.56 21.82
N GLN A 15 15.90 19.20 20.68
CA GLN A 15 15.95 20.66 20.57
C GLN A 15 14.64 21.26 20.05
N GLY A 16 13.64 20.43 19.68
CA GLY A 16 12.40 20.86 19.05
C GLY A 16 12.58 21.48 17.66
N LYS A 17 13.73 21.27 17.00
CA LYS A 17 14.06 21.87 15.69
C LYS A 17 13.65 20.97 14.52
N THR A 18 13.58 19.67 14.78
CA THR A 18 13.20 18.65 13.80
C THR A 18 11.96 17.93 14.29
N ALA A 19 10.94 17.79 13.44
CA ALA A 19 9.84 16.85 13.65
C ALA A 19 10.03 15.59 12.81
N PHE A 20 9.56 14.48 13.34
CA PHE A 20 9.62 13.16 12.74
C PHE A 20 8.20 12.68 12.42
N TYR A 21 7.97 12.15 11.22
CA TYR A 21 6.61 11.76 10.80
C TYR A 21 6.60 10.64 9.76
N MET A 22 5.48 9.95 9.65
CA MET A 22 5.20 8.96 8.60
C MET A 22 4.40 9.59 7.47
N GLY A 23 4.79 9.33 6.23
CA GLY A 23 4.12 9.85 5.03
C GLY A 23 3.72 8.76 4.04
N ALA A 24 2.57 8.93 3.38
CA ALA A 24 2.06 8.02 2.35
C ALA A 24 2.67 8.30 0.97
N THR A 25 3.60 7.47 0.52
CA THR A 25 4.29 7.68 -0.77
C THR A 25 3.90 6.61 -1.79
N ASN A 26 4.55 6.62 -2.96
CA ASN A 26 4.35 5.62 -4.00
C ASN A 26 2.86 5.47 -4.36
N ASN A 27 2.21 6.61 -4.62
CA ASN A 27 0.78 6.65 -4.91
C ASN A 27 -0.06 5.97 -3.82
N GLY A 28 0.29 6.19 -2.55
CA GLY A 28 -0.36 5.63 -1.36
C GLY A 28 0.03 4.20 -1.00
N LEU A 29 0.77 3.48 -1.87
CA LEU A 29 1.14 2.08 -1.61
C LEU A 29 2.13 1.92 -0.45
N ASP A 30 2.97 2.92 -0.21
CA ASP A 30 4.06 2.86 0.76
C ASP A 30 3.79 3.79 1.96
N ARG A 31 4.39 3.47 3.10
CA ARG A 31 4.52 4.40 4.25
C ARG A 31 5.99 4.55 4.55
N GLN A 32 6.48 5.78 4.47
CA GLN A 32 7.88 6.09 4.62
C GLN A 32 8.10 7.04 5.78
N PHE A 33 9.27 6.96 6.41
CA PHE A 33 9.65 7.78 7.55
C PHE A 33 10.40 9.03 7.09
N PHE A 34 10.04 10.18 7.65
CA PHE A 34 10.58 11.48 7.30
C PHE A 34 11.00 12.29 8.52
N ALA A 35 11.95 13.19 8.29
CA ALA A 35 12.28 14.30 9.18
C ALA A 35 12.00 15.62 8.46
N VAL A 36 11.47 16.61 9.19
CA VAL A 36 11.28 17.99 8.70
C VAL A 36 11.90 18.98 9.67
N GLU A 37 12.73 19.88 9.15
CA GLU A 37 13.23 21.03 9.89
C GLU A 37 12.10 22.07 10.02
N ILE A 38 11.73 22.42 11.25
CA ILE A 38 10.55 23.26 11.54
C ILE A 38 10.69 24.67 10.97
N SER A 39 11.89 25.27 11.06
CA SER A 39 12.16 26.63 10.60
C SER A 39 12.06 26.80 9.09
N SER A 40 12.47 25.78 8.33
CA SER A 40 12.60 25.86 6.86
C SER A 40 11.52 25.06 6.13
N GLY A 41 10.84 24.13 6.80
CA GLY A 41 9.95 23.16 6.18
C GLY A 41 10.66 22.14 5.28
N LYS A 42 12.00 22.11 5.29
CA LYS A 42 12.78 21.19 4.47
C LYS A 42 12.64 19.78 5.02
N THR A 43 12.20 18.87 4.16
CA THR A 43 11.97 17.46 4.51
C THR A 43 13.05 16.56 3.94
N LYS A 44 13.42 15.51 4.68
CA LYS A 44 14.28 14.39 4.26
C LYS A 44 13.58 13.06 4.56
N GLN A 45 13.54 12.13 3.60
CA GLN A 45 13.14 10.74 3.84
C GLN A 45 14.30 9.98 4.51
N LEU A 46 13.99 9.18 5.52
CA LEU A 46 14.97 8.45 6.33
C LEU A 46 14.98 6.94 6.06
N THR A 47 13.85 6.38 5.61
CA THR A 47 13.75 5.00 5.12
C THR A 47 13.99 4.94 3.61
N ASN A 48 14.64 3.88 3.13
CA ASN A 48 15.02 3.75 1.71
C ASN A 48 14.41 2.52 1.01
N SER A 49 13.92 1.55 1.78
CA SER A 49 13.32 0.34 1.20
C SER A 49 11.86 0.63 0.80
N PRO A 50 11.36 0.03 -0.29
CA PRO A 50 9.95 0.12 -0.62
C PRO A 50 9.13 -0.69 0.38
N GLY A 51 7.94 -0.20 0.70
CA GLY A 51 7.01 -0.89 1.57
C GLY A 51 6.27 0.01 2.55
N VAL A 52 5.65 -0.64 3.53
CA VAL A 52 4.98 0.04 4.63
C VAL A 52 5.83 -0.14 5.88
N HIS A 53 6.37 0.98 6.33
CA HIS A 53 7.20 1.08 7.53
C HIS A 53 6.37 1.46 8.75
N ALA A 54 6.77 0.93 9.90
CA ALA A 54 6.28 1.32 11.22
C ALA A 54 7.50 1.65 12.09
N VAL A 55 7.66 2.92 12.42
CA VAL A 55 8.88 3.44 13.04
C VAL A 55 8.61 3.89 14.47
N ASN A 56 9.52 3.50 15.37
CA ASN A 56 9.60 4.04 16.72
C ASN A 56 10.91 4.81 16.88
N VAL A 57 10.81 6.12 17.13
CA VAL A 57 11.97 7.00 17.29
C VAL A 57 12.42 7.00 18.74
N SER A 58 13.74 6.96 18.98
CA SER A 58 14.29 7.07 20.33
C SER A 58 13.95 8.42 20.96
N ALA A 59 13.85 8.47 22.29
CA ALA A 59 13.49 9.70 23.01
C ALA A 59 14.41 10.89 22.70
N ASN A 60 15.67 10.64 22.32
CA ASN A 60 16.63 11.68 21.96
C ASN A 60 16.65 12.04 20.46
N GLY A 61 15.82 11.40 19.63
CA GLY A 61 15.73 11.65 18.18
C GLY A 61 16.95 11.26 17.36
N GLN A 62 17.85 10.42 17.88
CA GLN A 62 19.09 10.02 17.18
C GLN A 62 19.02 8.63 16.53
N TYR A 63 18.12 7.78 17.01
CA TYR A 63 17.98 6.40 16.55
C TYR A 63 16.51 6.10 16.32
N PHE A 64 16.25 5.05 15.55
CA PHE A 64 14.90 4.53 15.40
C PHE A 64 14.92 3.03 15.14
N ILE A 65 13.89 2.35 15.62
CA ILE A 65 13.57 0.99 15.20
C ILE A 65 12.54 1.10 14.09
N ASP A 66 12.83 0.44 12.98
CA ASP A 66 11.93 0.35 11.83
C ASP A 66 11.51 -1.11 11.64
N THR A 67 10.21 -1.37 11.69
CA THR A 67 9.61 -2.65 11.32
C THR A 67 8.80 -2.44 10.05
N TYR A 68 9.17 -3.15 8.98
CA TYR A 68 8.52 -2.98 7.69
C TYR A 68 8.32 -4.28 6.95
N SER A 69 7.41 -4.24 5.99
CA SER A 69 7.14 -5.32 5.05
C SER A 69 6.87 -4.74 3.66
N SER A 70 6.93 -5.60 2.65
CA SER A 70 6.54 -5.28 1.29
C SER A 70 5.84 -6.48 0.66
N SER A 71 5.29 -6.31 -0.54
CA SER A 71 4.68 -7.40 -1.31
C SER A 71 5.62 -8.61 -1.52
N THR A 72 6.94 -8.42 -1.37
CA THR A 72 7.96 -9.46 -1.53
C THR A 72 8.79 -9.73 -0.27
N LEU A 73 8.60 -8.95 0.80
CA LEU A 73 9.32 -9.08 2.07
C LEU A 73 8.34 -9.29 3.23
N PRO A 74 8.35 -10.47 3.89
CA PRO A 74 7.40 -10.78 4.97
C PRO A 74 7.46 -9.79 6.13
N ARG A 75 8.64 -9.65 6.74
CA ARG A 75 8.91 -8.65 7.78
C ARG A 75 10.40 -8.52 8.01
N LYS A 76 10.92 -7.29 8.06
CA LYS A 76 12.25 -6.98 8.55
C LYS A 76 12.14 -5.93 9.66
N THR A 77 12.92 -6.11 10.72
CA THR A 77 13.07 -5.12 11.79
C THR A 77 14.53 -4.76 11.93
N VAL A 78 14.84 -3.46 11.88
CA VAL A 78 16.20 -2.92 11.94
C VAL A 78 16.30 -1.80 12.96
N LEU A 79 17.47 -1.68 13.58
CA LEU A 79 17.87 -0.50 14.33
C LEU A 79 18.70 0.38 13.41
N MET A 80 18.32 1.65 13.31
CA MET A 80 18.95 2.63 12.42
C MET A 80 19.33 3.89 13.21
N ASP A 81 20.31 4.64 12.73
CA ASP A 81 20.47 6.05 13.12
C ASP A 81 19.74 7.00 12.15
N VAL A 82 19.47 8.23 12.58
CA VAL A 82 18.82 9.25 11.72
C VAL A 82 19.72 9.77 10.58
N LYS A 83 20.99 9.37 10.53
CA LYS A 83 21.89 9.66 9.41
C LYS A 83 21.62 8.71 8.25
N GLY A 84 21.04 7.54 8.52
CA GLY A 84 20.64 6.54 7.55
C GLY A 84 21.45 5.24 7.63
N ASN A 85 22.24 5.05 8.68
CA ASN A 85 23.04 3.85 8.87
C ASN A 85 22.21 2.74 9.53
N GLU A 86 22.22 1.54 8.95
CA GLU A 86 21.72 0.33 9.61
C GLU A 86 22.76 -0.09 10.67
N LEU A 87 22.36 -0.04 11.94
CA LEU A 87 23.23 -0.37 13.08
C LEU A 87 23.12 -1.85 13.46
N ALA A 88 21.92 -2.42 13.31
CA ALA A 88 21.67 -3.84 13.55
C ALA A 88 20.41 -4.33 12.83
N VAL A 89 20.42 -5.61 12.43
CA VAL A 89 19.22 -6.35 12.04
C VAL A 89 18.69 -7.05 13.29
N LEU A 90 17.48 -6.67 13.71
CA LEU A 90 16.81 -7.26 14.88
C LEU A 90 15.94 -8.46 14.47
N LEU A 91 15.37 -8.42 13.28
CA LEU A 91 14.62 -9.51 12.68
C LEU A 91 14.75 -9.47 11.16
N ASN A 92 14.95 -10.64 10.55
CA ASN A 92 14.74 -10.84 9.13
C ASN A 92 13.90 -12.10 8.94
N ALA A 93 12.60 -11.94 8.75
CA ALA A 93 11.68 -13.08 8.68
C ALA A 93 11.79 -13.78 7.33
N THR A 94 11.99 -15.11 7.36
CA THR A 94 11.78 -15.96 6.20
C THR A 94 10.30 -15.99 5.84
N ASN A 95 9.98 -16.29 4.58
CA ASN A 95 8.60 -16.45 4.15
C ASN A 95 7.95 -17.63 4.92
N PRO A 96 6.96 -17.38 5.81
CA PRO A 96 6.33 -18.44 6.58
C PRO A 96 5.41 -19.33 5.72
N LEU A 97 5.13 -18.91 4.48
CA LEU A 97 4.27 -19.59 3.53
C LEU A 97 5.06 -20.28 2.40
N ALA A 98 6.39 -20.41 2.54
CA ALA A 98 7.26 -20.94 1.47
C ALA A 98 6.87 -22.35 1.00
N ASP A 99 6.39 -23.19 1.92
CA ASP A 99 6.00 -24.58 1.61
C ASP A 99 4.58 -24.71 1.03
N TYR A 100 3.84 -23.61 0.97
CA TYR A 100 2.47 -23.58 0.44
C TYR A 100 2.48 -23.15 -1.02
N LYS A 101 1.67 -23.83 -1.83
CA LYS A 101 1.38 -23.40 -3.20
C LYS A 101 0.41 -22.23 -3.17
N LEU A 102 0.94 -21.03 -2.92
CA LEU A 102 0.17 -19.80 -3.00
C LEU A 102 -0.13 -19.42 -4.45
N CYS A 103 -1.24 -18.71 -4.64
CA CYS A 103 -1.58 -18.07 -5.90
C CYS A 103 -0.55 -17.00 -6.28
N GLY A 104 -0.40 -16.78 -7.60
CA GLY A 104 0.34 -15.62 -8.09
C GLY A 104 -0.42 -14.33 -7.77
N MET A 105 0.30 -13.29 -7.35
CA MET A 105 -0.24 -11.95 -7.12
C MET A 105 0.36 -10.97 -8.12
N GLN A 106 -0.49 -10.10 -8.66
CA GLN A 106 -0.09 -8.95 -9.46
C GLN A 106 -0.69 -7.68 -8.86
N MET A 107 0.13 -6.64 -8.72
CA MET A 107 -0.33 -5.29 -8.43
C MET A 107 -0.15 -4.42 -9.66
N GLY A 108 -0.97 -3.39 -9.80
CA GLY A 108 -0.87 -2.46 -10.93
C GLY A 108 -1.85 -1.31 -10.81
N THR A 109 -2.06 -0.60 -11.91
CA THR A 109 -2.99 0.52 -11.96
C THR A 109 -3.97 0.41 -13.12
N VAL A 110 -5.17 0.95 -12.91
CA VAL A 110 -6.15 1.26 -13.97
C VAL A 110 -6.56 2.72 -13.84
N LEU A 111 -6.93 3.36 -14.94
CA LEU A 111 -7.43 4.74 -14.90
C LEU A 111 -8.85 4.78 -14.34
N ALA A 112 -9.10 5.75 -13.47
CA ALA A 112 -10.41 6.09 -12.93
C ALA A 112 -11.37 6.60 -14.02
N ASP A 113 -12.61 6.88 -13.64
CA ASP A 113 -13.62 7.34 -14.61
C ASP A 113 -13.29 8.68 -15.28
N ASP A 114 -12.51 9.53 -14.60
CA ASP A 114 -11.95 10.77 -15.17
C ASP A 114 -10.87 10.55 -16.24
N ASN A 115 -10.47 9.30 -16.50
CA ASN A 115 -9.44 8.89 -17.46
C ASN A 115 -8.04 9.50 -17.22
N THR A 116 -7.78 10.02 -16.02
CA THR A 116 -6.50 10.68 -15.69
C THR A 116 -5.92 10.18 -14.37
N THR A 117 -6.77 9.81 -13.41
CA THR A 117 -6.34 9.39 -12.08
C THR A 117 -6.00 7.90 -12.06
N PRO A 118 -4.78 7.48 -11.68
CA PRO A 118 -4.44 6.08 -11.51
C PRO A 118 -5.00 5.51 -10.19
N LEU A 119 -5.70 4.39 -10.30
CA LEU A 119 -6.26 3.59 -9.21
C LEU A 119 -5.40 2.34 -9.02
N ASN A 120 -4.92 2.10 -7.79
CA ASN A 120 -4.13 0.92 -7.49
C ASN A 120 -5.05 -0.30 -7.39
N TYR A 121 -4.61 -1.42 -7.97
CA TYR A 121 -5.28 -2.71 -7.82
C TYR A 121 -4.31 -3.80 -7.40
N ARG A 122 -4.86 -4.87 -6.83
CA ARG A 122 -4.23 -6.19 -6.74
C ARG A 122 -5.12 -7.24 -7.39
N MET A 123 -4.50 -8.26 -7.96
CA MET A 123 -5.15 -9.40 -8.58
C MET A 123 -4.43 -10.69 -8.17
N PHE A 124 -5.21 -11.68 -7.73
CA PHE A 124 -4.73 -13.03 -7.46
C PHE A 124 -5.23 -13.97 -8.56
N TYR A 125 -4.33 -14.83 -9.03
CA TYR A 125 -4.63 -15.83 -10.04
C TYR A 125 -4.68 -17.23 -9.42
N PRO A 126 -5.56 -18.13 -9.88
CA PRO A 126 -5.54 -19.52 -9.42
C PRO A 126 -4.15 -20.15 -9.49
N PRO A 127 -3.82 -21.09 -8.58
CA PRO A 127 -2.61 -21.90 -8.71
C PRO A 127 -2.55 -22.55 -10.11
N GLN A 128 -1.37 -22.56 -10.73
CA GLN A 128 -1.18 -23.09 -12.09
C GLN A 128 -2.05 -22.39 -13.15
N PHE A 129 -2.28 -21.08 -12.97
CA PHE A 129 -3.01 -20.25 -13.92
C PHE A 129 -2.59 -20.48 -15.38
N ASP A 130 -3.59 -20.74 -16.21
CA ASP A 130 -3.49 -20.92 -17.66
C ASP A 130 -4.34 -19.86 -18.35
N SER A 131 -3.69 -18.94 -19.06
CA SER A 131 -4.34 -17.80 -19.73
C SER A 131 -5.20 -18.18 -20.94
N THR A 132 -5.19 -19.44 -21.36
CA THR A 132 -6.07 -19.97 -22.41
C THR A 132 -7.43 -20.43 -21.87
N LYS A 133 -7.54 -20.58 -20.54
CA LYS A 133 -8.77 -20.96 -19.84
C LYS A 133 -9.53 -19.74 -19.35
N LYS A 134 -10.74 -20.02 -18.91
CA LYS A 134 -11.79 -19.10 -18.51
C LYS A 134 -12.04 -19.28 -17.01
N TYR A 135 -11.96 -18.19 -16.25
CA TYR A 135 -12.09 -18.17 -14.79
C TYR A 135 -13.17 -17.18 -14.33
N PRO A 136 -14.02 -17.56 -13.37
CA PRO A 136 -14.91 -16.63 -12.70
C PRO A 136 -14.10 -15.65 -11.85
N VAL A 137 -14.66 -14.46 -11.61
CA VAL A 137 -13.99 -13.38 -10.88
C VAL A 137 -14.73 -13.02 -9.61
N VAL A 138 -13.99 -12.92 -8.50
CA VAL A 138 -14.44 -12.24 -7.29
C VAL A 138 -13.90 -10.81 -7.30
N VAL A 139 -14.79 -9.83 -7.41
CA VAL A 139 -14.45 -8.43 -7.16
C VAL A 139 -14.67 -8.15 -5.68
N TYR A 140 -13.57 -8.04 -4.93
CA TYR A 140 -13.59 -7.73 -3.50
C TYR A 140 -13.32 -6.25 -3.30
N MET A 141 -14.27 -5.53 -2.69
CA MET A 141 -14.23 -4.08 -2.55
C MET A 141 -14.65 -3.62 -1.15
N TYR A 142 -14.12 -2.46 -0.77
CA TYR A 142 -14.64 -1.62 0.31
C TYR A 142 -14.94 -0.23 -0.24
N GLY A 143 -13.92 0.49 -0.72
CA GLY A 143 -14.07 1.72 -1.54
C GLY A 143 -14.51 2.98 -0.80
N GLY A 144 -14.78 2.91 0.50
CA GLY A 144 -15.16 4.07 1.33
C GLY A 144 -13.97 4.91 1.83
N PRO A 145 -14.26 6.12 2.36
CA PRO A 145 -13.25 7.03 2.91
C PRO A 145 -12.50 6.44 4.11
N HIS A 146 -11.29 6.98 4.36
CA HIS A 146 -10.32 6.55 5.37
C HIS A 146 -9.76 5.13 5.23
N ALA A 147 -10.36 4.27 4.42
CA ALA A 147 -9.88 2.92 4.17
C ALA A 147 -8.94 2.88 2.97
N GLN A 148 -8.07 1.87 2.98
CA GLN A 148 -7.20 1.51 1.87
C GLN A 148 -7.01 0.00 1.90
N MET A 149 -7.27 -0.69 0.79
CA MET A 149 -7.14 -2.13 0.73
C MET A 149 -5.80 -2.56 0.11
N VAL A 150 -5.32 -1.82 -0.88
CA VAL A 150 -4.14 -2.15 -1.68
C VAL A 150 -2.94 -1.37 -1.15
N THR A 151 -2.02 -2.08 -0.51
CA THR A 151 -0.77 -1.52 0.03
C THR A 151 0.40 -2.40 -0.36
N ASN A 152 1.60 -1.82 -0.40
CA ASN A 152 2.84 -2.57 -0.53
C ASN A 152 3.26 -3.13 0.84
N THR A 153 2.43 -3.99 1.40
CA THR A 153 2.72 -4.80 2.59
C THR A 153 2.87 -6.26 2.18
N TRP A 154 3.33 -7.11 3.10
CA TRP A 154 3.30 -8.55 2.89
C TRP A 154 1.91 -9.01 2.42
N LEU A 155 1.87 -9.88 1.40
CA LEU A 155 0.63 -10.31 0.73
C LEU A 155 -0.17 -9.18 0.04
N GLY A 156 0.43 -8.01 -0.22
CA GLY A 156 -0.24 -6.89 -0.89
C GLY A 156 -1.43 -6.32 -0.10
N GLY A 157 -1.40 -6.43 1.23
CA GLY A 157 -2.47 -6.01 2.14
C GLY A 157 -3.71 -6.91 2.11
N ALA A 158 -3.58 -8.13 1.60
CA ALA A 158 -4.67 -9.08 1.50
C ALA A 158 -4.71 -10.05 2.67
N ASP A 159 -5.91 -10.34 3.14
CA ASP A 159 -6.17 -11.45 4.05
C ASP A 159 -6.13 -12.78 3.31
N MET A 160 -5.84 -13.86 4.06
CA MET A 160 -5.73 -15.23 3.52
C MET A 160 -7.00 -15.73 2.82
N TRP A 161 -8.17 -15.16 3.12
CA TRP A 161 -9.41 -15.50 2.40
C TRP A 161 -9.32 -15.21 0.90
N LEU A 162 -8.64 -14.13 0.49
CA LEU A 162 -8.47 -13.81 -0.94
C LEU A 162 -7.59 -14.83 -1.65
N TYR A 163 -6.55 -15.31 -0.98
CA TYR A 163 -5.70 -16.40 -1.46
C TYR A 163 -6.49 -17.71 -1.55
N TYR A 164 -7.31 -18.00 -0.55
CA TYR A 164 -8.17 -19.18 -0.54
C TYR A 164 -9.15 -19.18 -1.72
N MET A 165 -9.82 -18.05 -1.99
CA MET A 165 -10.70 -17.95 -3.15
C MET A 165 -9.97 -18.16 -4.47
N ALA A 166 -8.73 -17.66 -4.60
CA ALA A 166 -7.91 -17.97 -5.78
C ALA A 166 -7.60 -19.46 -5.90
N GLN A 167 -7.33 -20.15 -4.79
CA GLN A 167 -7.16 -21.60 -4.76
C GLN A 167 -8.43 -22.37 -5.15
N GLN A 168 -9.62 -21.78 -4.96
CA GLN A 168 -10.89 -22.35 -5.43
C GLN A 168 -11.15 -22.11 -6.93
N GLY A 169 -10.18 -21.57 -7.68
CA GLY A 169 -10.29 -21.39 -9.13
C GLY A 169 -10.82 -20.03 -9.57
N TYR A 170 -10.95 -19.06 -8.66
CA TYR A 170 -11.37 -17.70 -8.99
C TYR A 170 -10.16 -16.80 -9.30
N VAL A 171 -10.30 -15.88 -10.25
CA VAL A 171 -9.47 -14.67 -10.22
C VAL A 171 -10.05 -13.74 -9.15
N VAL A 172 -9.22 -13.21 -8.26
CA VAL A 172 -9.67 -12.32 -7.18
C VAL A 172 -9.09 -10.94 -7.39
N TYR A 173 -9.95 -9.93 -7.54
CA TYR A 173 -9.57 -8.56 -7.89
C TYR A 173 -10.02 -7.57 -6.82
N THR A 174 -9.12 -6.67 -6.42
CA THR A 174 -9.42 -5.55 -5.53
C THR A 174 -8.82 -4.29 -6.12
N ILE A 175 -9.59 -3.20 -6.11
CA ILE A 175 -9.17 -1.88 -6.58
C ILE A 175 -9.58 -0.81 -5.56
N ASP A 176 -8.64 0.07 -5.24
CA ASP A 176 -8.89 1.27 -4.44
C ASP A 176 -9.34 2.42 -5.37
N ASN A 177 -10.65 2.69 -5.39
CA ASN A 177 -11.27 3.79 -6.15
C ASN A 177 -11.00 5.18 -5.52
N ARG A 178 -11.26 6.25 -6.28
CA ARG A 178 -11.32 7.61 -5.71
C ARG A 178 -12.32 7.64 -4.57
N GLY A 179 -11.95 8.30 -3.47
CA GLY A 179 -12.64 8.20 -2.19
C GLY A 179 -11.84 7.45 -1.13
N SER A 180 -10.98 6.50 -1.49
CA SER A 180 -10.10 5.80 -0.54
C SER A 180 -8.96 6.70 -0.02
N GLY A 181 -8.41 6.35 1.15
CA GLY A 181 -7.43 7.17 1.87
C GLY A 181 -6.00 7.09 1.35
N ASN A 182 -5.12 7.93 1.93
CA ASN A 182 -3.66 7.94 1.72
C ASN A 182 -3.21 8.33 0.30
N ARG A 183 -4.01 9.17 -0.36
CA ARG A 183 -3.83 9.60 -1.76
C ARG A 183 -3.99 11.10 -1.94
N GLY A 184 -4.03 11.87 -0.86
CA GLY A 184 -4.29 13.30 -0.88
C GLY A 184 -5.77 13.64 -0.77
N LEU A 185 -6.01 14.87 -0.31
CA LEU A 185 -7.34 15.43 -0.08
C LEU A 185 -8.27 15.31 -1.30
N ASP A 186 -7.79 15.71 -2.48
CA ASP A 186 -8.60 15.71 -3.70
C ASP A 186 -9.05 14.30 -4.10
N PHE A 187 -8.21 13.29 -3.83
CA PHE A 187 -8.53 11.91 -4.12
C PHE A 187 -9.57 11.36 -3.15
N GLU A 188 -9.42 11.61 -1.84
CA GLU A 188 -10.36 11.15 -0.81
C GLU A 188 -11.70 11.91 -0.87
N GLN A 189 -11.69 13.21 -1.15
CA GLN A 189 -12.90 14.04 -1.23
C GLN A 189 -13.68 13.91 -2.53
N ALA A 190 -13.25 13.10 -3.50
CA ALA A 190 -14.01 12.86 -4.72
C ALA A 190 -15.44 12.36 -4.44
N THR A 191 -15.67 11.72 -3.28
CA THR A 191 -16.98 11.23 -2.83
C THR A 191 -17.75 12.23 -1.96
N PHE A 192 -17.19 13.40 -1.64
CA PHE A 192 -17.82 14.39 -0.77
C PHE A 192 -19.18 14.82 -1.34
N ARG A 193 -20.25 14.59 -0.57
CA ARG A 193 -21.66 14.78 -0.97
C ARG A 193 -22.11 13.98 -2.20
N ASN A 194 -21.35 12.96 -2.61
CA ASN A 194 -21.59 12.13 -3.79
C ASN A 194 -21.32 10.62 -3.54
N LEU A 195 -21.44 10.16 -2.29
CA LEU A 195 -21.23 8.75 -1.92
C LEU A 195 -22.09 7.81 -2.77
N GLY A 196 -21.48 6.70 -3.23
CA GLY A 196 -22.09 5.69 -4.09
C GLY A 196 -22.11 6.02 -5.58
N THR A 197 -21.60 7.19 -5.99
CA THR A 197 -21.57 7.62 -7.39
C THR A 197 -20.18 7.46 -8.00
N VAL A 198 -19.19 8.13 -7.42
CA VAL A 198 -17.81 8.13 -7.95
C VAL A 198 -17.15 6.77 -7.77
N GLU A 199 -17.37 6.15 -6.61
CA GLU A 199 -16.87 4.82 -6.28
C GLU A 199 -17.39 3.79 -7.29
N ARG A 200 -18.71 3.83 -7.58
CA ARG A 200 -19.34 2.94 -8.55
C ARG A 200 -18.72 3.11 -9.95
N ALA A 201 -18.53 4.35 -10.41
CA ALA A 201 -17.97 4.62 -11.73
C ALA A 201 -16.54 4.06 -11.86
N ASP A 202 -15.73 4.23 -10.83
CA ASP A 202 -14.36 3.71 -10.78
C ASP A 202 -14.31 2.17 -10.68
N GLN A 203 -15.21 1.55 -9.91
CA GLN A 203 -15.35 0.09 -9.87
C GLN A 203 -15.75 -0.48 -11.25
N LEU A 204 -16.62 0.22 -12.00
CA LEU A 204 -16.97 -0.17 -13.36
C LEU A 204 -15.80 -0.07 -14.35
N LYS A 205 -14.86 0.88 -14.15
CA LYS A 205 -13.59 0.89 -14.91
C LYS A 205 -12.73 -0.34 -14.60
N GLY A 206 -12.68 -0.76 -13.33
CA GLY A 206 -12.03 -2.01 -12.92
C GLY A 206 -12.65 -3.23 -13.62
N VAL A 207 -13.98 -3.34 -13.63
CA VAL A 207 -14.69 -4.43 -14.34
C VAL A 207 -14.46 -4.36 -15.85
N ALA A 208 -14.46 -3.17 -16.46
CA ALA A 208 -14.15 -3.01 -17.88
C ALA A 208 -12.71 -3.43 -18.22
N PHE A 209 -11.76 -3.20 -17.30
CA PHE A 209 -10.39 -3.70 -17.43
C PHE A 209 -10.34 -5.23 -17.34
N LEU A 210 -11.09 -5.84 -16.41
CA LEU A 210 -11.20 -7.30 -16.28
C LEU A 210 -11.77 -7.95 -17.55
N LYS A 211 -12.83 -7.37 -18.13
CA LYS A 211 -13.46 -7.89 -19.37
C LYS A 211 -12.55 -7.89 -20.59
N LYS A 212 -11.46 -7.12 -20.59
CA LYS A 212 -10.46 -7.13 -21.67
C LYS A 212 -9.50 -8.32 -21.57
N GLN A 213 -9.44 -8.96 -20.40
CA GLN A 213 -8.58 -10.11 -20.19
C GLN A 213 -9.21 -11.36 -20.81
N LYS A 214 -8.47 -12.04 -21.69
CA LYS A 214 -8.99 -13.21 -22.43
C LYS A 214 -9.39 -14.37 -21.52
N TYR A 215 -8.86 -14.42 -20.31
CA TYR A 215 -9.05 -15.49 -19.35
C TYR A 215 -10.17 -15.24 -18.34
N ILE A 216 -10.85 -14.10 -18.41
CA ILE A 216 -11.97 -13.77 -17.53
C ILE A 216 -13.30 -14.15 -18.20
N ASP A 217 -14.22 -14.72 -17.42
CA ASP A 217 -15.56 -15.19 -17.84
C ASP A 217 -16.57 -14.05 -18.04
#